data_AF-A0A7G5ZMP5-F1
#
_entry.id   AF-A0A7G5ZMP5-F1
#
_cell.length_a   1.000
_cell.length_b   1.000
_cell.length_c   1.000
_cell.angle_alpha   90.00
_cell.angle_beta   90.00
_cell.angle_gamma   90.00
#
_symmetry.space_group_name_H-M   'P 1'
#
loop_
_entity.id
_entity.type
_entity.pdbx_description
1 polymer ?
#
loop_
_entity_poly.entity_id
_entity_poly.type
_entity_poly.pdbx_seq_one_letter_code
_entity_poly.pdbx_strand_id
1 'polypeptide(L)'
;MATRGGERRGAFAAALRAAISERGITLARLQQQLVDDGNAVSMATLSYWRSGDRQPEGAQSLSVVEGIEDRLRLGRGHLSALLGPSVRLGSIPPPRLPFDEERENRETAETLAALRSTPQDTLRDLSTQLTVQVGADGAVERTVMRSLVQATQGVITEIPLIDVAPAETAILSIISDVVGGRVDRE
;
A
#
# COMPACT_ATOMS: atom_id res chain seq x y z
N MET A 1 -16.75 17.10 -20.92
CA MET A 1 -15.72 16.03 -20.83
C MET A 1 -16.20 14.76 -20.09
N ALA A 2 -17.48 14.40 -20.10
CA ALA A 2 -18.02 13.23 -19.38
C ALA A 2 -18.06 11.90 -20.19
N THR A 3 -17.65 11.93 -21.45
CA THR A 3 -17.86 10.84 -22.44
C THR A 3 -16.90 9.66 -22.28
N ARG A 4 -15.63 9.90 -21.89
CA ARG A 4 -14.56 8.88 -21.81
C ARG A 4 -14.74 7.84 -20.70
N GLY A 5 -15.57 8.10 -19.70
CA GLY A 5 -15.84 7.17 -18.60
C GLY A 5 -16.92 6.15 -18.95
N GLY A 6 -17.94 6.57 -19.69
CA GLY A 6 -19.01 5.68 -20.17
C GLY A 6 -18.51 4.68 -21.22
N GLU A 7 -17.65 5.14 -22.14
CA GLU A 7 -17.06 4.29 -23.18
C GLU A 7 -16.21 3.14 -22.61
N ARG A 8 -15.39 3.42 -21.59
CA ARG A 8 -14.55 2.41 -20.93
C ARG A 8 -15.36 1.38 -20.14
N ARG A 9 -16.40 1.83 -19.42
CA ARG A 9 -17.34 0.92 -18.74
C ARG A 9 -18.02 -0.02 -19.74
N GLY A 10 -18.44 0.51 -20.88
CA GLY A 10 -19.00 -0.28 -21.97
C GLY A 10 -18.01 -1.30 -22.53
N ALA A 11 -16.75 -0.90 -22.73
CA ALA A 11 -15.69 -1.78 -23.23
C ALA A 11 -15.39 -2.95 -22.28
N PHE A 12 -15.22 -2.68 -20.98
CA PHE A 12 -15.03 -3.72 -19.97
C PHE A 12 -16.21 -4.69 -19.93
N ALA A 13 -17.45 -4.19 -19.85
CA ALA A 13 -18.64 -5.03 -19.77
C ALA A 13 -18.83 -5.88 -21.03
N ALA A 14 -18.50 -5.35 -22.21
CA ALA A 14 -18.51 -6.08 -23.47
C ALA A 14 -17.47 -7.20 -23.49
N ALA A 15 -16.22 -6.92 -23.09
CA ALA A 15 -15.14 -7.91 -23.03
C ALA A 15 -15.46 -9.02 -22.02
N LEU A 16 -15.98 -8.67 -20.84
CA LEU A 16 -16.40 -9.64 -19.83
C LEU A 16 -17.52 -10.55 -20.34
N ARG A 17 -18.54 -10.00 -21.00
CA ARG A 17 -19.61 -10.79 -21.62
C ARG A 17 -19.06 -11.76 -22.67
N ALA A 18 -18.21 -11.27 -23.57
CA ALA A 18 -17.62 -12.08 -24.62
C ALA A 18 -16.81 -13.24 -24.04
N ALA A 19 -15.93 -12.96 -23.08
CA ALA A 19 -15.13 -13.98 -22.43
C ALA A 19 -15.99 -15.03 -21.68
N ILE A 20 -17.01 -14.62 -20.94
CA ILE A 20 -17.91 -15.59 -20.27
C ILE A 20 -18.61 -16.49 -21.30
N SER A 21 -19.11 -15.91 -22.40
CA SER A 21 -19.76 -16.65 -23.47
C SER A 21 -18.82 -17.63 -24.17
N GLU A 22 -17.59 -17.23 -24.49
CA GLU A 22 -16.58 -18.09 -25.11
C GLU A 22 -16.18 -19.27 -24.22
N ARG A 23 -16.13 -19.07 -22.91
CA ARG A 23 -15.80 -20.12 -21.95
C ARG A 23 -16.96 -21.03 -21.60
N GLY A 24 -18.20 -20.63 -21.95
CA GLY A 24 -19.41 -21.41 -21.71
C GLY A 24 -19.71 -21.63 -20.22
N ILE A 25 -19.22 -20.76 -19.32
CA ILE A 25 -19.49 -20.86 -17.88
C ILE A 25 -20.62 -19.92 -17.47
N THR A 26 -21.42 -20.33 -16.49
CA THR A 26 -22.46 -19.45 -15.93
C THR A 26 -21.83 -18.45 -14.96
N LEU A 27 -22.48 -17.30 -14.78
CA LEU A 27 -22.03 -16.28 -13.83
C LEU A 27 -22.01 -16.82 -12.38
N ALA A 28 -22.94 -17.71 -12.05
CA ALA A 28 -22.98 -18.38 -10.75
C ALA A 28 -21.78 -19.33 -10.55
N ARG A 29 -21.40 -20.09 -11.59
CA ARG A 29 -20.21 -20.95 -11.54
C ARG A 29 -18.93 -20.11 -11.40
N LEU A 30 -18.83 -19.01 -12.14
CA LEU A 30 -17.70 -18.08 -12.00
C LEU A 30 -17.63 -17.50 -10.59
N GLN A 31 -18.75 -17.07 -10.02
CA GLN A 31 -18.81 -16.52 -8.67
C GLN A 31 -18.36 -17.53 -7.61
N GLN A 32 -18.85 -18.77 -7.70
CA GLN A 32 -18.45 -19.83 -6.79
C GLN A 32 -16.94 -20.09 -6.85
N GLN A 33 -16.40 -20.19 -8.07
CA GLN A 33 -14.97 -20.41 -8.29
C GLN A 33 -14.09 -19.27 -7.75
N LEU A 34 -14.57 -18.03 -7.81
CA LEU A 34 -13.87 -16.88 -7.24
C LEU A 34 -13.90 -16.89 -5.71
N VAL A 35 -15.03 -17.27 -5.10
CA VAL A 35 -15.14 -17.44 -3.65
C VAL A 35 -14.19 -18.53 -3.16
N ASP A 36 -14.11 -19.65 -3.87
CA ASP A 36 -13.21 -20.76 -3.54
C ASP A 36 -11.72 -20.34 -3.60
N ASP A 37 -11.37 -19.35 -4.43
CA ASP A 37 -10.01 -18.77 -4.52
C ASP A 37 -9.77 -17.62 -3.52
N GLY A 38 -10.69 -17.36 -2.59
CA GLY A 38 -10.59 -16.25 -1.63
C GLY A 38 -10.96 -14.87 -2.20
N ASN A 39 -11.41 -14.79 -3.46
CA ASN A 39 -11.87 -13.57 -4.12
C ASN A 39 -13.39 -13.41 -3.98
N ALA A 40 -13.87 -13.22 -2.75
CA ALA A 40 -15.29 -13.13 -2.46
C ALA A 40 -15.95 -11.91 -3.16
N VAL A 41 -16.96 -12.18 -3.99
CA VAL A 41 -17.75 -11.16 -4.69
C VAL A 41 -19.22 -11.59 -4.74
N SER A 42 -20.14 -10.61 -4.61
CA SER A 42 -21.57 -10.89 -4.66
C SER A 42 -22.04 -11.16 -6.10
N MET A 43 -23.06 -12.02 -6.26
CA MET A 43 -23.70 -12.24 -7.56
C MET A 43 -24.27 -10.96 -8.17
N ALA A 44 -24.81 -10.06 -7.35
CA ALA A 44 -25.34 -8.77 -7.81
C ALA A 44 -24.22 -7.89 -8.39
N THR A 45 -23.06 -7.83 -7.71
CA THR A 45 -21.88 -7.09 -8.19
C THR A 45 -21.41 -7.60 -9.55
N LEU A 46 -21.24 -8.91 -9.71
CA LEU A 46 -20.84 -9.50 -10.99
C LEU A 46 -21.88 -9.24 -12.10
N SER A 47 -23.17 -9.26 -11.75
CA SER A 47 -24.24 -8.94 -12.71
C SER A 47 -24.14 -7.48 -13.18
N TYR A 48 -23.92 -6.53 -12.27
CA TYR A 48 -23.75 -5.11 -12.61
C TYR A 48 -22.49 -4.83 -13.44
N TRP A 49 -21.41 -5.57 -13.19
CA TRP A 49 -20.19 -5.49 -13.99
C TRP A 49 -20.40 -6.02 -15.41
N ARG A 50 -21.13 -7.13 -15.53
CA ARG A 50 -21.48 -7.70 -16.83
C ARG A 50 -22.46 -6.83 -17.60
N SER A 51 -23.44 -6.18 -16.96
CA SER A 51 -24.35 -5.25 -17.65
C SER A 51 -23.64 -3.96 -18.05
N GLY A 52 -22.67 -3.50 -17.26
CA GLY A 52 -22.00 -2.21 -17.41
C GLY A 52 -22.60 -1.10 -16.54
N ASP A 53 -23.57 -1.43 -15.68
CA ASP A 53 -24.19 -0.50 -14.74
C ASP A 53 -23.19 -0.03 -13.67
N ARG A 54 -22.19 -0.87 -13.35
CA ARG A 54 -21.06 -0.55 -12.48
C ARG A 54 -19.78 -1.10 -13.06
N GLN A 55 -18.65 -0.57 -12.61
CA GLN A 55 -17.32 -1.11 -12.89
C GLN A 55 -16.64 -1.53 -11.57
N PRO A 56 -15.69 -2.48 -11.64
CA PRO A 56 -14.78 -2.78 -10.54
C PRO A 56 -13.99 -1.53 -10.13
N GLU A 57 -13.95 -1.24 -8.83
CA GLU A 57 -13.17 -0.12 -8.27
C GLU A 57 -12.53 -0.53 -6.93
N GLY A 58 -11.32 -0.05 -6.67
CA GLY A 58 -10.54 -0.40 -5.47
C GLY A 58 -9.79 -1.74 -5.57
N ALA A 59 -8.84 -1.94 -4.66
CA ALA A 59 -7.88 -3.05 -4.70
C ALA A 59 -8.54 -4.43 -4.65
N GLN A 60 -9.54 -4.63 -3.77
CA GLN A 60 -10.27 -5.89 -3.68
C GLN A 60 -11.01 -6.24 -4.99
N SER A 61 -11.69 -5.26 -5.60
CA SER A 61 -12.38 -5.49 -6.87
C SER A 61 -11.40 -5.79 -8.00
N LEU A 62 -10.21 -5.18 -8.00
CA LEU A 62 -9.16 -5.46 -8.97
C LEU A 62 -8.59 -6.88 -8.80
N SER A 63 -8.39 -7.35 -7.58
CA SER A 63 -8.03 -8.76 -7.29
C SER A 63 -9.10 -9.73 -7.82
N VAL A 64 -10.38 -9.39 -7.68
CA VAL A 64 -11.48 -10.19 -8.26
C VAL A 64 -11.41 -10.18 -9.79
N VAL A 65 -11.06 -9.06 -10.44
CA VAL A 65 -10.90 -8.98 -11.90
C VAL A 65 -9.74 -9.85 -12.38
N GLU A 66 -8.62 -9.88 -11.67
CA GLU A 66 -7.50 -10.78 -11.97
C GLU A 66 -7.93 -12.25 -11.85
N GLY A 67 -8.66 -12.60 -10.79
CA GLY A 67 -9.25 -13.94 -10.65
C GLY A 67 -10.22 -14.29 -11.78
N ILE A 68 -11.00 -13.34 -12.29
CA ILE A 68 -11.86 -13.53 -13.46
C ILE A 68 -11.02 -13.83 -14.70
N GLU A 69 -9.93 -13.08 -14.93
CA GLU A 69 -9.02 -13.32 -16.06
C GLU A 69 -8.46 -14.75 -15.99
N ASP A 70 -8.00 -15.20 -14.82
CA ASP A 70 -7.48 -16.55 -14.63
C ASP A 70 -8.54 -17.63 -14.90
N ARG A 71 -9.75 -17.48 -14.35
CA ARG A 71 -10.86 -18.45 -14.53
C ARG A 71 -11.35 -18.51 -15.98
N LEU A 72 -11.34 -17.37 -16.67
CA LEU A 72 -11.67 -17.30 -18.09
C LEU A 72 -10.47 -17.63 -18.99
N ARG A 73 -9.29 -17.92 -18.43
CA ARG A 73 -7.99 -18.10 -19.12
C ARG A 73 -7.70 -16.99 -20.13
N LEU A 74 -7.91 -15.75 -19.69
CA LEU A 74 -7.47 -14.56 -20.39
C LEU A 74 -6.03 -14.25 -20.01
N GLY A 75 -5.32 -13.50 -20.85
CA GLY A 75 -4.03 -12.94 -20.46
C GLY A 75 -4.21 -11.95 -19.30
N ARG A 76 -3.27 -11.95 -18.35
CA ARG A 76 -3.24 -10.96 -17.26
C ARG A 76 -3.28 -9.55 -17.86
N GLY A 77 -4.19 -8.72 -17.37
CA GLY A 77 -4.35 -7.35 -17.87
C GLY A 77 -5.45 -7.19 -18.92
N HIS A 78 -6.01 -8.26 -19.46
CA HIS A 78 -6.96 -8.20 -20.59
C HIS A 78 -8.23 -7.41 -20.25
N LEU A 79 -8.81 -7.65 -19.07
CA LEU A 79 -9.98 -6.93 -18.59
C LEU A 79 -9.58 -5.70 -17.77
N SER A 80 -8.54 -5.81 -16.93
CA SER A 80 -8.15 -4.70 -16.04
C SER A 80 -7.63 -3.47 -16.78
N ALA A 81 -6.97 -3.64 -17.94
CA ALA A 81 -6.56 -2.51 -18.79
C ALA A 81 -7.74 -1.66 -19.30
N LEU A 82 -8.95 -2.23 -19.36
CA LEU A 82 -10.17 -1.53 -19.80
C LEU A 82 -10.77 -0.63 -18.71
N LEU A 83 -10.38 -0.81 -17.44
CA LEU A 83 -10.92 -0.06 -16.29
C LEU A 83 -10.30 1.33 -16.13
N GLY A 84 -9.11 1.56 -16.70
CA GLY A 84 -8.35 2.79 -16.52
C GLY A 84 -7.87 3.02 -15.08
N PRO A 85 -7.18 4.15 -14.79
CA PRO A 85 -6.60 4.41 -13.48
C PRO A 85 -7.70 4.50 -12.40
N SER A 86 -7.60 3.65 -11.37
CA SER A 86 -8.55 3.62 -10.27
C SER A 86 -8.38 4.86 -9.39
N VAL A 87 -9.40 5.72 -9.33
CA VAL A 87 -9.39 6.95 -8.51
C VAL A 87 -9.71 6.66 -7.04
N ARG A 88 -10.26 5.47 -6.74
CA ARG A 88 -10.55 5.03 -5.37
C ARG A 88 -9.48 4.05 -4.91
N LEU A 89 -8.52 4.54 -4.12
CA LEU A 89 -7.84 3.69 -3.13
C LEU A 89 -8.95 3.11 -2.26
N GLY A 90 -9.09 1.78 -2.25
CA GLY A 90 -10.08 1.10 -1.41
C GLY A 90 -9.89 1.44 0.06
N SER A 91 -10.82 1.04 0.92
CA SER A 91 -10.59 1.12 2.38
C SER A 91 -9.33 0.31 2.68
N ILE A 92 -8.23 1.01 2.96
CA ILE A 92 -6.99 0.38 3.41
C ILE A 92 -7.34 -0.18 4.80
N PRO A 93 -7.25 -1.51 5.02
CA PRO A 93 -7.38 -2.06 6.36
C PRO A 93 -6.44 -1.28 7.28
N PRO A 94 -6.82 -0.99 8.54
CA PRO A 94 -5.91 -0.31 9.44
C PRO A 94 -4.57 -1.05 9.42
N PRO A 95 -3.44 -0.33 9.29
CA PRO A 95 -2.14 -0.96 9.20
C PRO A 95 -2.00 -1.91 10.38
N ARG A 96 -1.77 -3.19 10.10
CA ARG A 96 -1.28 -4.10 11.14
C ARG A 96 0.17 -3.72 11.34
N LEU A 97 0.41 -2.87 12.33
CA LEU A 97 1.77 -2.57 12.77
C LEU A 97 2.39 -3.92 13.17
N PRO A 98 3.52 -4.33 12.59
CA PRO A 98 4.20 -5.57 12.95
C PRO A 98 4.92 -5.47 14.30
N PHE A 99 4.58 -4.44 15.10
CA PHE A 99 5.26 -4.05 16.33
C PHE A 99 4.30 -4.14 17.52
N ASP A 100 4.86 -4.53 18.66
CA ASP A 100 4.23 -4.37 19.96
C ASP A 100 4.60 -2.98 20.48
N GLU A 101 3.62 -2.08 20.56
CA GLU A 101 3.79 -0.68 20.91
C GLU A 101 4.40 -0.49 22.31
N GLU A 102 4.07 -1.35 23.28
CA GLU A 102 4.64 -1.28 24.62
C GLU A 102 6.12 -1.67 24.61
N ARG A 103 6.45 -2.73 23.87
CA ARG A 103 7.83 -3.18 23.69
C ARG A 103 8.66 -2.14 22.95
N GLU A 104 8.14 -1.59 21.85
CA GLU A 104 8.80 -0.56 21.03
C GLU A 104 9.13 0.69 21.86
N ASN A 105 8.16 1.19 22.62
CA ASN A 105 8.35 2.37 23.47
C ASN A 105 9.43 2.13 24.53
N ARG A 106 9.45 0.93 25.14
CA ARG A 106 10.47 0.56 26.13
C ARG A 106 11.86 0.47 25.50
N GLU A 107 12.02 -0.23 24.38
CA GLU A 107 13.31 -0.39 23.69
C GLU A 107 13.83 0.95 23.13
N THR A 108 12.93 1.81 22.65
CA THR A 108 13.24 3.19 22.25
C THR A 108 13.79 3.99 23.44
N ALA A 109 13.11 3.95 24.59
CA ALA A 109 13.56 4.64 25.79
C ALA A 109 14.91 4.12 26.29
N GLU A 110 15.12 2.80 26.31
CA GLU A 110 16.39 2.15 26.65
C GLU A 110 17.52 2.60 25.71
N THR A 111 17.25 2.67 24.41
CA THR A 111 18.22 3.12 23.39
C THR A 111 18.59 4.59 23.55
N LEU A 112 17.59 5.46 23.73
CA LEU A 112 17.83 6.89 23.96
C LEU A 112 18.65 7.13 25.24
N ALA A 113 18.36 6.37 26.31
CA ALA A 113 19.13 6.41 27.54
C ALA A 113 20.58 5.94 27.33
N ALA A 114 20.78 4.84 26.58
CA ALA A 114 22.10 4.32 26.26
C ALA A 114 22.94 5.29 25.41
N LEU A 115 22.30 5.99 24.46
CA LEU A 115 22.92 7.04 23.63
C LEU A 115 23.10 8.37 24.38
N ARG A 116 22.58 8.50 25.61
CA ARG A 116 22.55 9.76 26.38
C ARG A 116 21.93 10.91 25.59
N SER A 117 20.93 10.59 24.76
CA SER A 117 20.25 11.56 23.92
C SER A 117 19.56 12.63 24.75
N THR A 118 19.56 13.85 24.25
CA THR A 118 18.85 15.00 24.80
C THR A 118 17.34 14.70 24.86
N PRO A 119 16.64 15.15 25.91
CA PRO A 119 15.18 15.05 26.00
C PRO A 119 14.48 15.63 24.75
N GLN A 120 13.64 14.80 24.12
CA GLN A 120 12.97 15.14 22.86
C GLN A 120 11.84 16.17 23.02
N ASP A 121 11.49 16.57 24.24
CA ASP A 121 10.52 17.61 24.53
C ASP A 121 11.02 19.04 24.21
N THR A 122 12.34 19.19 23.98
CA THR A 122 12.98 20.42 23.50
C THR A 122 12.87 20.63 21.98
N LEU A 123 12.29 19.66 21.28
CA LEU A 123 12.13 19.64 19.83
C LEU A 123 10.66 19.41 19.48
N ARG A 124 10.15 20.15 18.49
CA ARG A 124 8.83 19.94 17.92
C ARG A 124 8.96 19.54 16.45
N ASP A 125 8.44 18.38 16.08
CA ASP A 125 8.26 18.01 14.68
C ASP A 125 7.13 18.87 14.07
N LEU A 126 7.46 19.65 13.04
CA LEU A 126 6.48 20.42 12.27
C LEU A 126 6.01 19.64 11.05
N SER A 127 6.88 18.82 10.45
CA SER A 127 6.55 17.98 9.30
C SER A 127 7.65 16.97 9.06
N THR A 128 7.28 15.70 8.96
CA THR A 128 8.16 14.63 8.48
C THR A 128 7.55 13.96 7.25
N GLN A 129 8.35 13.87 6.20
CA GLN A 129 8.04 13.16 4.96
C GLN A 129 9.03 12.00 4.79
N LEU A 130 8.50 10.78 4.72
CA LEU A 130 9.27 9.57 4.51
C LEU A 130 8.88 8.95 3.17
N THR A 131 9.86 8.69 2.31
CA THR A 131 9.69 7.86 1.10
C THR A 131 10.50 6.60 1.26
N VAL A 132 9.85 5.45 1.19
CA VAL A 132 10.49 4.13 1.32
C VAL A 132 10.42 3.41 -0.02
N GLN A 133 11.55 2.94 -0.51
CA GLN A 133 11.67 2.05 -1.66
C GLN A 133 11.80 0.62 -1.15
N VAL A 134 10.91 -0.25 -1.63
CA VAL A 134 10.82 -1.65 -1.23
C VAL A 134 11.14 -2.51 -2.46
N GLY A 135 12.06 -3.45 -2.28
CA GLY A 135 12.49 -4.39 -3.31
C GLY A 135 11.44 -5.44 -3.62
N ALA A 136 11.69 -6.23 -4.67
CA ALA A 136 10.76 -7.28 -5.12
C ALA A 136 10.60 -8.43 -4.10
N ASP A 137 11.55 -8.57 -3.17
CA ASP A 137 11.53 -9.50 -2.04
C ASP A 137 10.79 -8.95 -0.81
N GLY A 138 10.32 -7.70 -0.88
CA GLY A 138 9.65 -7.01 0.23
C GLY A 138 10.62 -6.35 1.22
N ALA A 139 11.94 -6.37 0.97
CA ALA A 139 12.92 -5.72 1.82
C ALA A 139 12.99 -4.20 1.54
N VAL A 140 13.28 -3.40 2.57
CA VAL A 140 13.53 -1.97 2.39
C VAL A 140 14.91 -1.78 1.74
N GLU A 141 14.93 -1.23 0.53
CA GLU A 141 16.18 -0.95 -0.20
C GLU A 141 16.68 0.47 0.08
N ARG A 142 15.77 1.44 0.23
CA ARG A 142 16.13 2.85 0.44
C ARG A 142 15.06 3.62 1.17
N THR A 143 15.49 4.43 2.13
CA THR A 143 14.63 5.36 2.85
C THR A 143 15.13 6.79 2.66
N VAL A 144 14.23 7.69 2.27
CA VAL A 144 14.48 9.14 2.22
C VAL A 144 13.59 9.82 3.22
N MET A 145 14.18 10.41 4.25
CA MET A 145 13.49 11.20 5.25
C MET A 145 13.78 12.69 5.02
N ARG A 146 12.74 13.51 5.01
CA ARG A 146 12.82 14.96 5.09
C ARG A 146 12.01 15.41 6.29
N SER A 147 12.66 16.03 7.26
CA SER A 147 11.99 16.53 8.46
C SER A 147 12.23 18.02 8.62
N LEU A 148 11.20 18.74 9.06
CA LEU A 148 11.26 20.12 9.50
C LEU A 148 10.97 20.14 10.99
N VAL A 149 11.98 20.48 11.78
CA VAL A 149 11.89 20.53 13.23
C VAL A 149 12.08 21.95 13.73
N GLN A 150 11.43 22.26 14.86
CA GLN A 150 11.58 23.52 15.57
C GLN A 150 12.15 23.26 16.96
N ALA A 151 13.18 24.02 17.34
CA ALA A 151 13.61 24.09 18.74
C ALA A 151 12.53 24.79 19.56
N THR A 152 11.97 24.12 20.56
CA THR A 152 11.02 24.72 21.51
C THR A 152 11.76 25.35 22.68
N GLN A 153 12.95 24.85 23.00
CA GLN A 153 13.85 25.38 24.03
C GLN A 153 15.30 25.24 23.59
N GLY A 154 16.12 26.25 23.86
CA GLY A 154 17.57 26.19 23.60
C GLY A 154 17.94 26.01 22.13
N VAL A 155 18.99 25.22 21.89
CA VAL A 155 19.50 24.89 20.55
C VAL A 155 19.50 23.38 20.38
N ILE A 156 18.99 22.90 19.24
CA ILE A 156 19.06 21.49 18.87
C ILE A 156 20.47 21.22 18.35
N THR A 157 21.20 20.32 19.00
CA THR A 157 22.55 19.91 18.60
C THR A 157 22.59 18.50 18.01
N GLU A 158 21.53 17.72 18.20
CA GLU A 158 21.40 16.35 17.71
C GLU A 158 19.92 16.02 17.40
N ILE A 159 19.70 15.09 16.48
CA ILE A 159 18.37 14.56 16.15
C ILE A 159 18.51 13.03 16.11
N PRO A 160 18.01 12.29 17.12
CA PRO A 160 18.10 10.84 17.13
C PRO A 160 17.20 10.25 16.04
N LEU A 161 17.78 9.41 15.19
CA LEU A 161 17.04 8.56 14.26
C LEU A 161 17.00 7.15 14.83
N ILE A 162 15.81 6.62 15.06
CA ILE A 162 15.60 5.26 15.54
C ILE A 162 14.95 4.47 14.41
N ASP A 163 15.61 3.36 14.04
CA ASP A 163 15.09 2.39 13.09
C ASP A 163 14.67 1.15 13.86
N VAL A 164 13.39 0.77 13.73
CA VAL A 164 12.79 -0.33 14.49
C VAL A 164 12.55 -1.50 13.55
N ALA A 165 13.14 -2.64 13.88
CA ALA A 165 12.94 -3.89 13.15
C ALA A 165 11.91 -4.78 13.86
N PRO A 166 11.02 -5.47 13.11
CA PRO A 166 10.00 -6.34 13.71
C PRO A 166 10.61 -7.60 14.35
N ALA A 167 11.84 -7.95 13.99
CA ALA A 167 12.62 -9.03 14.58
C ALA A 167 14.07 -8.54 14.80
N GLU A 168 14.76 -9.19 15.73
CA GLU A 168 16.18 -8.92 15.99
C GLU A 168 17.00 -9.11 14.70
N THR A 169 17.81 -8.11 14.36
CA THR A 169 18.57 -8.09 13.11
C THR A 169 19.91 -7.41 13.30
N ALA A 170 20.93 -7.94 12.62
CA ALA A 170 22.23 -7.31 12.49
C ALA A 170 22.32 -6.37 11.27
N ILE A 171 21.26 -6.32 10.45
CA ILE A 171 21.19 -5.43 9.29
C ILE A 171 20.83 -4.04 9.79
N LEU A 172 21.78 -3.12 9.68
CA LEU A 172 21.62 -1.73 10.09
C LEU A 172 21.45 -0.83 8.87
N SER A 173 20.51 0.10 8.96
CA SER A 173 20.39 1.19 8.00
C SER A 173 21.65 2.06 8.00
N ILE A 174 22.22 2.29 6.83
CA ILE A 174 23.39 3.15 6.65
C ILE A 174 22.90 4.54 6.22
N ILE A 175 23.17 5.55 7.05
CA ILE A 175 22.95 6.95 6.67
C ILE A 175 23.99 7.31 5.62
N SER A 176 23.54 7.50 4.38
CA SER A 176 24.42 7.76 3.23
C SER A 176 24.54 9.23 2.87
N ASP A 177 23.56 10.06 3.25
CA ASP A 177 23.53 11.47 2.88
C ASP A 177 22.75 12.28 3.92
N VAL A 178 23.27 13.46 4.29
CA VAL A 178 22.65 14.39 5.26
C VAL A 178 22.79 15.80 4.71
N VAL A 179 21.65 16.45 4.45
CA VAL A 179 21.61 17.81 3.93
C VAL A 179 20.91 18.72 4.93
N GLY A 180 21.57 19.81 5.34
CA GLY A 180 20.98 20.83 6.22
C GLY A 180 20.91 20.46 7.70
N GLY A 181 21.36 19.28 8.09
CA GLY A 181 21.57 18.88 9.48
C GLY A 181 23.05 18.59 9.76
N ARG A 182 23.44 18.59 11.03
CA ARG A 182 24.71 18.01 11.48
C ARG A 182 24.42 16.71 12.22
N VAL A 183 25.12 15.66 11.87
CA VAL A 183 25.16 14.41 12.63
C VAL A 183 26.62 14.18 12.92
N ASP A 184 27.03 14.40 14.15
CA ASP A 184 28.40 14.10 14.58
C ASP A 184 28.45 12.63 14.97
N ARG A 185 29.36 11.87 14.35
CA ARG A 185 29.78 10.54 14.81
C ARG A 185 31.28 10.64 15.01
N GLU A 186 31.74 10.46 16.25
CA GLU A 186 33.16 10.16 16.52
C GLU A 186 33.58 8.85 15.84
#